data_AF-A0A086A4V8-F1
#
_entry.id   AF-A0A086A4V8-F1
#
_cell.length_a   1.000
_cell.length_b   1.000
_cell.length_c   1.000
_cell.angle_alpha   90.00
_cell.angle_beta   90.00
_cell.angle_gamma   90.00
#
_symmetry.space_group_name_H-M   'P 1'
#
loop_
_entity.id
_entity.type
_entity.pdbx_description
1 polymer ?
#
loop_
_entity_poly.entity_id
_entity_poly.type
_entity_poly.pdbx_seq_one_letter_code
_entity_poly.pdbx_strand_id
1 'polypeptide(L)'
;MLNIAPLILIILPVLFQLIVGTKVIFDKKPTKLKFGRISLMSFIFQMIFSVAAIFIANYNLSKYFDQHPNTTRCGMPFLGVIFGVALLFIVLCFIIFLQFLIKKWRERKVK
;
A
#
# COMPACT_ATOMS: atom_id res chain seq x y z
N MET A 1 6.56 -9.12 -18.08
CA MET A 1 5.52 -8.68 -17.11
C MET A 1 6.08 -8.09 -15.80
N LEU A 2 7.38 -7.82 -15.67
CA LEU A 2 7.97 -7.20 -14.47
C LEU A 2 7.64 -5.69 -14.31
N ASN A 3 7.20 -5.02 -15.38
CA ASN A 3 7.00 -3.57 -15.38
C ASN A 3 5.85 -3.09 -14.47
N ILE A 4 4.79 -3.89 -14.29
CA ILE A 4 3.62 -3.51 -13.49
C ILE A 4 3.75 -4.03 -12.04
N ALA A 5 4.70 -4.94 -11.78
CA ALA A 5 4.90 -5.54 -10.46
C ALA A 5 5.09 -4.51 -9.32
N PRO A 6 5.84 -3.40 -9.49
CA PRO A 6 5.96 -2.36 -8.46
C PRO A 6 4.62 -1.77 -8.05
N LEU A 7 3.72 -1.54 -9.01
CA LEU A 7 2.40 -0.96 -8.78
C LEU A 7 1.49 -1.92 -8.01
N ILE A 8 1.52 -3.21 -8.36
CA ILE A 8 0.71 -4.24 -7.69
C ILE A 8 1.15 -4.39 -6.23
N LEU A 9 2.47 -4.40 -5.99
CA LEU A 9 3.07 -4.50 -4.66
C LEU A 9 2.61 -3.37 -3.72
N ILE A 10 2.61 -2.13 -4.19
CA ILE A 10 2.25 -0.96 -3.37
C ILE A 10 0.75 -0.79 -3.15
N ILE A 11 -0.10 -1.36 -4.02
CA ILE A 11 -1.57 -1.31 -3.90
C ILE A 11 -2.09 -2.39 -2.96
N LEU A 12 -1.41 -3.54 -2.86
CA LEU A 12 -1.88 -4.71 -2.13
C LEU A 12 -2.20 -4.45 -0.64
N PRO A 13 -1.39 -3.71 0.13
CA PRO A 13 -1.69 -3.45 1.55
C PRO A 13 -2.88 -2.50 1.72
N VAL A 14 -3.08 -1.57 0.77
CA VAL A 14 -4.26 -0.69 0.73
C VAL A 14 -5.53 -1.50 0.51
N LEU A 15 -5.52 -2.41 -0.47
CA LEU A 15 -6.65 -3.31 -0.72
C LEU A 15 -6.91 -4.24 0.47
N PHE A 16 -5.87 -4.78 1.09
CA PHE A 16 -5.99 -5.60 2.28
C PHE A 16 -6.66 -4.83 3.43
N GLN A 17 -6.27 -3.58 3.68
CA GLN A 17 -6.91 -2.74 4.69
C GLN A 17 -8.38 -2.42 4.34
N LEU A 18 -8.68 -2.12 3.08
CA LEU A 18 -10.06 -1.84 2.65
C LEU A 18 -10.96 -3.07 2.78
N ILE A 19 -10.51 -4.25 2.37
CA ILE A 19 -11.33 -5.46 2.39
C ILE A 19 -11.40 -6.04 3.80
N VAL A 20 -10.26 -6.35 4.40
CA VAL A 20 -10.19 -7.07 5.67
C VAL A 20 -10.45 -6.14 6.85
N GLY A 21 -9.94 -4.90 6.81
CA GLY A 21 -10.22 -3.90 7.83
C GLY A 21 -11.71 -3.56 7.92
N THR A 22 -12.39 -3.42 6.78
CA THR A 22 -13.84 -3.22 6.75
C THR A 22 -14.59 -4.45 7.28
N LYS A 23 -14.23 -5.67 6.85
CA LYS A 23 -14.88 -6.88 7.39
C LYS A 23 -14.79 -6.96 8.91
N VAL A 24 -13.65 -6.64 9.52
CA VAL A 24 -13.52 -6.68 10.99
C VAL A 24 -14.34 -5.61 11.72
N ILE A 25 -14.66 -4.49 11.05
CA ILE A 25 -15.55 -3.47 11.62
C ILE A 25 -17.02 -3.86 11.46
N PHE A 26 -17.36 -4.47 10.32
CA PHE A 26 -18.75 -4.71 9.92
C PHE A 26 -19.30 -6.07 10.32
N ASP A 27 -18.47 -7.11 10.35
CA ASP A 27 -18.88 -8.46 10.72
C ASP A 27 -19.03 -8.59 12.24
N LYS A 28 -20.17 -9.13 12.66
CA LYS A 28 -20.45 -9.49 14.06
C LYS A 28 -19.73 -10.75 14.53
N LYS A 29 -19.12 -11.51 13.60
CA LYS A 29 -18.40 -12.74 13.96
C LYS A 29 -17.03 -12.39 14.54
N PRO A 30 -16.61 -13.03 15.64
CA PRO A 30 -15.29 -12.83 16.19
C PRO A 30 -14.26 -13.34 15.18
N THR A 31 -13.68 -12.42 14.41
CA THR A 31 -12.51 -12.72 13.60
C THR A 31 -11.31 -12.89 14.54
N LYS A 32 -10.46 -13.89 14.28
CA LYS A 32 -9.24 -14.12 15.10
C LYS A 32 -8.30 -12.90 15.12
N LEU A 33 -8.39 -12.03 14.12
CA LEU A 33 -7.55 -10.85 13.95
C LEU A 33 -8.30 -9.58 14.36
N LYS A 34 -7.82 -8.94 15.43
CA LYS A 34 -8.32 -7.62 15.87
C LYS A 34 -7.96 -6.55 14.84
N PHE A 35 -8.81 -5.52 14.69
CA PHE A 35 -8.59 -4.37 13.80
C PHE A 35 -7.19 -3.74 13.92
N GLY A 36 -6.68 -3.62 15.15
CA GLY A 36 -5.34 -3.08 15.41
C GLY A 36 -4.23 -3.94 14.80
N ARG A 37 -4.35 -5.28 14.84
CA ARG A 37 -3.38 -6.18 14.21
C ARG A 37 -3.42 -6.06 12.69
N ILE A 38 -4.62 -6.00 12.10
CA ILE A 38 -4.78 -5.82 10.65
C ILE A 38 -4.14 -4.52 10.19
N SER A 39 -4.44 -3.41 10.88
CA SER A 39 -3.90 -2.09 10.54
C SER A 39 -2.38 -2.04 10.67
N LEU A 40 -1.82 -2.67 11.71
CA LEU A 40 -0.37 -2.78 11.89
C LEU A 40 0.27 -3.63 10.78
N MET A 41 -0.34 -4.76 10.41
CA MET A 41 0.16 -5.60 9.32
C MET A 41 0.12 -4.86 7.98
N SER A 42 -0.98 -4.17 7.66
CA SER A 42 -1.08 -3.34 6.45
C SER A 42 0.01 -2.28 6.40
N PHE A 43 0.28 -1.62 7.53
CA PHE A 43 1.32 -0.61 7.64
C PHE A 43 2.73 -1.18 7.42
N ILE A 44 3.05 -2.30 8.08
CA ILE A 44 4.34 -2.99 7.92
C ILE A 44 4.51 -3.49 6.48
N PHE A 45 3.49 -4.12 5.90
CA PHE A 45 3.54 -4.57 4.51
C PHE A 45 3.66 -3.41 3.53
N GLN A 46 3.04 -2.26 3.79
CA GLN A 46 3.24 -1.08 2.96
C GLN A 46 4.71 -0.65 2.95
N MET A 47 5.39 -0.65 4.09
CA MET A 47 6.83 -0.31 4.13
C MET A 47 7.67 -1.33 3.35
N ILE A 48 7.47 -2.63 3.62
CA ILE A 48 8.24 -3.71 2.96
C ILE A 48 8.02 -3.69 1.44
N PHE A 49 6.76 -3.60 0.99
CA PHE A 49 6.44 -3.58 -0.43
C PHE A 49 6.84 -2.29 -1.13
N SER A 50 6.87 -1.16 -0.41
CA SER A 50 7.41 0.09 -0.95
C SER A 50 8.90 -0.02 -1.25
N VAL A 51 9.67 -0.59 -0.32
CA VAL A 51 11.11 -0.86 -0.55
C VAL A 51 11.30 -1.80 -1.73
N ALA A 52 10.58 -2.93 -1.76
CA ALA A 52 10.65 -3.88 -2.86
C ALA A 52 10.26 -3.24 -4.21
N ALA A 53 9.21 -2.41 -4.25
CA ALA A 53 8.77 -1.73 -5.45
C ALA A 53 9.82 -0.75 -5.99
N ILE A 54 10.51 -0.01 -5.12
CA ILE A 54 11.62 0.88 -5.53
C ILE A 54 12.77 0.08 -6.14
N PHE A 55 13.17 -1.03 -5.51
CA PHE A 55 14.23 -1.89 -6.05
C PHE A 55 13.86 -2.48 -7.42
N ILE A 56 12.65 -3.01 -7.55
CA ILE A 56 12.17 -3.59 -8.81
C ILE A 56 12.05 -2.50 -9.89
N ALA A 57 11.53 -1.33 -9.54
CA ALA A 57 11.42 -0.22 -10.47
C ALA A 57 12.79 0.26 -10.95
N ASN A 58 13.78 0.38 -10.05
CA ASN A 58 15.13 0.77 -10.41
C ASN A 58 15.80 -0.28 -11.33
N TYR A 59 15.63 -1.56 -11.02
CA TYR A 59 16.13 -2.65 -11.87
C TYR A 59 15.49 -2.61 -13.28
N ASN A 60 14.17 -2.44 -13.35
CA ASN A 60 13.46 -2.32 -14.63
C ASN A 60 13.92 -1.10 -15.42
N LEU A 61 14.16 0.03 -14.75
CA LEU A 61 14.64 1.26 -15.39
C LEU A 61 16.07 1.09 -15.93
N SER A 62 16.97 0.51 -15.14
CA SER A 62 18.35 0.22 -15.56
C SER A 62 18.36 -0.68 -16.78
N LYS A 63 17.60 -1.79 -16.72
CA LYS A 63 17.48 -2.73 -17.82
C LYS A 63 16.92 -2.08 -19.09
N TYR A 64 15.96 -1.17 -18.96
CA TYR A 64 15.43 -0.42 -20.08
C TYR A 64 16.49 0.47 -20.74
N PHE A 65 17.31 1.18 -19.96
CA PHE A 65 18.39 2.01 -20.51
C PHE A 65 19.53 1.19 -21.13
N ASP A 66 19.81 -0.01 -20.62
CA ASP A 66 20.78 -0.91 -21.23
C ASP A 66 20.30 -1.42 -22.60
N GLN A 67 18.98 -1.59 -22.76
CA GLN A 67 18.35 -1.96 -24.04
C GLN A 67 18.18 -0.77 -24.99
N HIS A 68 18.17 0.46 -24.48
CA HIS A 68 17.99 1.69 -25.24
C HIS A 68 19.06 2.74 -24.89
N PRO A 69 20.31 2.55 -25.35
CA PRO A 69 21.45 3.39 -24.94
C PRO A 69 21.35 4.85 -25.42
N ASN A 70 20.58 5.12 -26.47
CA ASN A 70 20.37 6.47 -27.00
C ASN A 70 19.25 7.23 -26.26
N THR A 71 18.58 6.62 -25.28
CA THR A 71 17.49 7.25 -24.54
C THR A 71 18.05 8.05 -23.36
N THR A 72 17.64 9.31 -23.25
CA THR A 72 18.05 10.20 -22.17
C THR A 72 17.67 9.62 -20.80
N ARG A 73 18.67 9.42 -19.95
CA ARG A 73 18.48 9.03 -18.54
C ARG A 73 17.98 10.23 -17.74
N CYS A 74 16.68 10.50 -17.79
CA CYS A 74 16.06 11.43 -16.85
C CYS A 74 15.63 10.67 -15.59
N GLY A 75 15.89 11.23 -14.40
CA GLY A 75 15.44 10.64 -13.13
C GLY A 75 13.93 10.72 -12.90
N MET A 76 13.17 11.22 -13.87
CA MET A 76 11.74 11.50 -13.79
C MET A 76 10.88 10.24 -13.51
N PRO A 77 11.14 9.08 -14.14
CA PRO A 77 10.40 7.85 -13.82
C PRO A 77 10.64 7.39 -12.39
N PHE A 78 11.85 7.55 -11.87
CA PHE A 78 12.20 7.17 -10.50
C PHE A 78 11.49 8.08 -9.47
N LEU A 79 11.44 9.38 -9.74
CA LEU A 79 10.64 10.33 -8.95
C LEU A 79 9.16 9.96 -8.93
N GLY A 80 8.61 9.50 -10.07
CA GLY A 80 7.23 9.03 -10.15
C GLY A 80 6.95 7.84 -9.23
N VAL A 81 7.89 6.91 -9.11
CA VAL A 81 7.76 5.74 -8.21
C VAL A 81 7.81 6.17 -6.75
N ILE A 82 8.75 7.04 -6.38
CA ILE A 82 8.85 7.58 -5.00
C ILE A 82 7.56 8.31 -4.64
N PHE A 83 7.07 9.18 -5.52
CA PHE A 83 5.82 9.90 -5.31
C PHE A 83 4.63 8.95 -5.16
N GLY A 84 4.52 7.93 -6.02
CA GLY A 84 3.44 6.94 -5.95
C GLY A 84 3.47 6.14 -4.64
N VAL A 85 4.66 5.77 -4.16
CA VAL A 85 4.86 5.14 -2.85
C VAL A 85 4.39 6.05 -1.72
N ALA A 86 4.83 7.31 -1.72
CA ALA A 86 4.47 8.27 -0.68
C ALA A 86 2.95 8.55 -0.66
N LEU A 87 2.34 8.71 -1.84
CA LEU A 87 0.91 8.93 -1.99
C LEU A 87 0.10 7.75 -1.45
N LEU A 88 0.45 6.52 -1.84
CA LEU A 88 -0.28 5.34 -1.34
C LEU A 88 -0.08 5.10 0.16
N PHE A 89 1.08 5.46 0.70
CA PHE A 89 1.31 5.43 2.14
C PHE A 89 0.39 6.41 2.88
N ILE A 90 0.24 7.64 2.37
CA ILE A 90 -0.69 8.64 2.92
C ILE A 90 -2.14 8.12 2.82
N VAL A 91 -2.53 7.57 1.67
CA VAL A 91 -3.86 6.99 1.46
C VAL A 91 -4.13 5.85 2.45
N LEU A 92 -3.15 4.97 2.69
CA LEU A 92 -3.28 3.90 3.67
C LEU A 92 -3.51 4.47 5.08
N CYS A 93 -2.71 5.45 5.49
CA CYS A 93 -2.86 6.11 6.80
C CYS A 93 -4.25 6.75 6.94
N PHE A 94 -4.73 7.42 5.89
CA PHE A 94 -6.06 8.02 5.86
C PHE A 94 -7.17 6.96 5.98
N ILE A 95 -7.07 5.84 5.26
CA ILE A 95 -8.03 4.72 5.35
C ILE A 95 -8.04 4.13 6.77
N ILE A 96 -6.87 3.87 7.36
CA ILE A 96 -6.77 3.35 8.74
C ILE A 96 -7.44 4.32 9.71
N PHE A 97 -7.20 5.62 9.57
CA PHE A 97 -7.79 6.67 10.41
C PHE A 97 -9.32 6.71 10.28
N LEU A 98 -9.85 6.73 9.06
CA LEU A 98 -11.30 6.69 8.83
C LEU A 98 -11.94 5.43 9.43
N GLN A 99 -11.34 4.26 9.16
CA GLN A 99 -11.82 2.99 9.70
C GLN A 99 -11.78 2.95 11.24
N PHE A 100 -10.76 3.55 11.85
CA PHE A 100 -10.69 3.71 13.30
C PHE A 100 -11.83 4.57 13.85
N LEU A 101 -12.15 5.71 13.21
CA LEU A 101 -13.27 6.56 13.59
C LEU A 101 -14.61 5.84 13.45
N ILE A 102 -14.83 5.12 12.35
CA ILE A 102 -16.05 4.33 12.11
C ILE A 102 -16.21 3.26 13.18
N LYS A 103 -15.13 2.53 13.52
CA LYS A 103 -15.14 1.52 14.58
C LYS A 103 -15.53 2.14 15.92
N LYS A 104 -14.89 3.25 16.31
CA LYS A 104 -15.17 3.96 17.56
C LYS A 104 -16.59 4.51 17.62
N TRP A 105 -17.13 4.99 16.51
CA TRP A 105 -18.51 5.47 16.44
C TRP A 105 -19.51 4.32 16.63
N ARG A 106 -19.27 3.18 15.98
CA ARG A 106 -20.13 2.00 16.12
C ARG A 106 -20.12 1.45 17.54
N GLU A 107 -18.96 1.32 18.16
CA GLU A 107 -18.82 0.87 19.54
C GLU A 107 -19.59 1.78 20.53
N ARG A 108 -19.71 3.08 20.23
CA ARG A 108 -20.51 4.03 21.03
C ARG A 108 -22.01 3.95 20.79
N LYS A 109 -22.47 3.48 19.63
CA LYS A 109 -23.90 3.32 19.30
C LYS A 109 -24.50 1.98 19.75
N VAL A 110 -23.64 0.98 19.97
CA VAL A 110 -24.06 -0.37 20.40
C VAL A 110 -24.06 -0.49 21.94
N LYS A 111 -23.44 0.46 22.65
CA LYS A 111 -23.65 0.69 24.08
C LYS A 111 -24.91 1.51 24.31
#